data_AF-A0A257HDD3-F1
#
_entry.id   AF-A0A257HDD3-F1
#
_cell.length_a   1.000
_cell.length_b   1.000
_cell.length_c   1.000
_cell.angle_alpha   90.00
_cell.angle_beta   90.00
_cell.angle_gamma   90.00
#
_symmetry.space_group_name_H-M   'P 1'
#
loop_
_entity.id
_entity.type
_entity.pdbx_description
1 polymer ?
#
loop_
_entity_poly.entity_id
_entity_poly.type
_entity_poly.pdbx_seq_one_letter_code
_entity_poly.pdbx_strand_id
1 'polypeptide(L)'
;MRLIATPFIVATTATSAFAAEGGFPPFDSHTFAGQIFWLVITFGLLYVLMSKVALPRIGSILEERQGTIDTALAAASKAQTAAEAEAAALEQALVKAKTNAQAIASEASAKSAKEIDAKRHAVESDLSAKMVAAEASITATKAKAMANVTDIAKEAASAMIERLTGKAPTAAAVGKAFSAASGE
;
A
#
# COMPACT_ATOMS: atom_id res chain seq x y z
N MET A 1 -92.60 -34.32 20.11
CA MET A 1 -92.17 -33.57 18.90
C MET A 1 -91.64 -34.60 17.90
N ARG A 2 -92.53 -35.36 17.26
CA ARG A 2 -92.82 -35.34 15.80
C ARG A 2 -91.55 -35.41 14.93
N LEU A 3 -91.24 -36.57 14.34
CA LEU A 3 -91.62 -37.03 12.98
C LEU A 3 -90.88 -36.20 11.90
N ILE A 4 -90.07 -36.73 10.97
CA ILE A 4 -90.30 -37.85 10.04
C ILE A 4 -88.95 -38.37 9.51
N ALA A 5 -88.78 -39.70 9.54
CA ALA A 5 -87.92 -40.44 8.64
C ALA A 5 -88.69 -40.72 7.35
N THR A 6 -88.06 -40.55 6.18
CA THR A 6 -88.52 -41.21 4.95
C THR A 6 -87.32 -41.64 4.11
N PRO A 7 -87.14 -42.94 3.85
CA PRO A 7 -86.20 -43.42 2.85
C PRO A 7 -86.88 -43.29 1.49
N PHE A 8 -86.25 -42.61 0.54
CA PHE A 8 -86.73 -42.63 -0.83
C PHE A 8 -86.16 -43.88 -1.53
N ILE A 9 -86.94 -44.95 -1.45
CA ILE A 9 -86.82 -46.13 -2.30
C ILE A 9 -87.27 -45.71 -3.71
N VAL A 10 -86.40 -45.87 -4.71
CA VAL A 10 -86.84 -46.02 -6.11
C VAL A 10 -86.49 -47.43 -6.54
N ALA A 11 -87.57 -48.15 -6.85
CA ALA A 11 -87.58 -49.53 -7.24
C ALA A 11 -86.90 -49.75 -8.60
N THR A 12 -86.00 -50.73 -8.62
CA THR A 12 -85.66 -51.50 -9.82
C THR A 12 -86.94 -52.07 -10.42
N THR A 13 -87.29 -51.65 -11.63
CA THR A 13 -88.17 -52.41 -12.52
C THR A 13 -87.32 -52.86 -13.71
N ALA A 14 -86.99 -54.15 -13.72
CA ALA A 14 -86.50 -54.81 -14.92
C ALA A 14 -87.69 -55.00 -15.87
N THR A 15 -87.71 -54.27 -16.98
CA THR A 15 -88.56 -54.56 -18.13
C THR A 15 -87.69 -55.21 -19.22
N SER A 16 -88.13 -56.38 -19.65
CA SER A 16 -87.55 -57.18 -20.73
C SER A 16 -87.71 -56.50 -22.09
N ALA A 17 -86.74 -56.75 -22.96
CA ALA A 17 -86.51 -56.20 -24.28
C ALA A 17 -87.74 -55.99 -25.21
N PHE A 18 -87.76 -54.83 -25.85
CA PHE A 18 -88.32 -54.65 -27.19
C PHE A 18 -87.16 -54.42 -28.15
N ALA A 19 -87.00 -55.30 -29.15
CA ALA A 19 -86.08 -55.10 -30.25
C ALA A 19 -86.60 -53.94 -31.11
N ALA A 20 -86.00 -52.76 -30.94
CA ALA A 20 -86.03 -51.67 -31.89
C ALA A 20 -84.57 -51.36 -32.25
N GLU A 21 -84.31 -51.34 -33.55
CA GLU A 21 -83.03 -51.15 -34.20
C GLU A 21 -82.40 -49.80 -33.81
N GLY A 22 -81.51 -49.79 -32.80
CA GLY A 22 -80.83 -48.56 -32.34
C GLY A 22 -79.95 -48.83 -31.13
N GLY A 23 -78.65 -48.55 -31.25
CA GLY A 23 -77.61 -48.91 -30.28
C GLY A 23 -77.79 -48.31 -28.88
N PHE A 24 -76.95 -48.78 -27.94
CA PHE A 24 -76.89 -48.38 -26.53
C PHE A 24 -77.16 -46.87 -26.32
N PRO A 25 -78.19 -46.46 -25.56
CA PRO A 25 -78.67 -45.08 -25.50
C PRO A 25 -77.61 -44.01 -25.15
N PRO A 26 -76.57 -44.28 -24.36
CA PRO A 26 -75.43 -43.37 -24.17
C PRO A 26 -74.53 -43.12 -25.39
N PHE A 27 -74.61 -43.94 -26.44
CA PHE A 27 -73.83 -43.81 -27.68
C PHE A 27 -74.68 -43.37 -28.88
N ASP A 28 -75.83 -42.75 -28.63
CA ASP A 28 -76.67 -42.21 -29.70
C ASP A 28 -75.99 -40.99 -30.35
N SER A 29 -75.52 -41.20 -31.57
CA SER A 29 -74.58 -40.31 -32.26
C SER A 29 -75.19 -38.97 -32.69
N HIS A 30 -76.52 -38.87 -32.68
CA HIS A 30 -77.24 -37.65 -33.01
C HIS A 30 -77.00 -36.50 -32.01
N THR A 31 -76.66 -36.79 -30.75
CA THR A 31 -76.42 -35.78 -29.71
C THR A 31 -74.98 -35.25 -29.68
N PHE A 32 -74.02 -35.99 -30.28
CA PHE A 32 -72.61 -35.63 -30.23
C PHE A 32 -72.29 -34.34 -30.99
N ALA A 33 -73.00 -34.03 -32.08
CA ALA A 33 -72.75 -32.82 -32.86
C ALA A 33 -72.94 -31.53 -32.03
N GLY A 34 -74.00 -31.47 -31.22
CA GLY A 34 -74.27 -30.33 -30.33
C GLY A 34 -73.24 -30.23 -29.19
N GLN A 35 -72.87 -31.37 -28.60
CA GLN A 35 -71.84 -31.41 -27.55
C GLN A 35 -70.47 -30.95 -28.07
N ILE A 36 -70.07 -31.41 -29.26
CA ILE A 36 -68.81 -31.00 -29.89
C ILE A 36 -68.84 -29.52 -30.27
N PHE A 37 -69.95 -29.01 -30.81
CA PHE A 37 -70.09 -27.59 -31.10
C PHE A 37 -69.90 -26.72 -29.86
N TRP A 38 -70.53 -27.09 -28.74
CA TRP A 38 -70.42 -26.34 -27.50
C TRP A 38 -69.09 -26.53 -26.77
N LEU A 39 -68.49 -27.72 -26.89
CA LEU A 39 -67.11 -27.98 -26.48
C LEU A 39 -66.15 -27.05 -27.23
N VAL A 40 -66.26 -26.93 -28.56
CA VAL A 40 -65.37 -26.07 -29.36
C VAL A 40 -65.53 -24.60 -28.97
N ILE A 41 -66.76 -24.12 -28.73
CA ILE A 41 -66.97 -22.72 -28.34
C ILE A 41 -66.43 -22.43 -26.94
N THR A 42 -66.74 -23.27 -25.95
CA THR A 42 -66.25 -23.07 -24.57
C THR A 42 -64.73 -23.25 -24.47
N PHE A 43 -64.17 -24.26 -25.14
CA PHE A 43 -62.74 -24.51 -25.19
C PHE A 43 -62.01 -23.40 -25.97
N GLY A 44 -62.58 -22.92 -27.08
CA GLY A 44 -62.05 -21.78 -27.83
C GLY A 44 -62.04 -20.49 -27.00
N LEU A 45 -63.12 -20.19 -26.29
CA LEU A 45 -63.18 -19.05 -25.37
C LEU A 45 -62.11 -19.17 -24.26
N LEU A 46 -62.00 -20.34 -23.63
CA LEU A 46 -60.99 -20.62 -22.62
C LEU A 46 -59.56 -20.49 -23.18
N TYR A 47 -59.32 -21.00 -24.39
CA TYR A 47 -58.04 -20.90 -25.08
C TYR A 47 -57.63 -19.45 -25.32
N VAL A 48 -58.55 -18.60 -25.79
CA VAL A 48 -58.29 -17.18 -26.00
C VAL A 48 -57.99 -16.48 -24.68
N LEU A 49 -58.74 -16.79 -23.61
CA LEU A 49 -58.50 -16.24 -22.27
C LEU A 49 -57.11 -16.63 -21.74
N MET A 50 -56.73 -17.91 -21.87
CA MET A 50 -55.43 -18.42 -21.44
C MET A 50 -54.29 -17.80 -22.27
N SER A 51 -54.51 -17.71 -23.59
CA SER A 51 -53.53 -17.16 -24.54
C SER A 51 -53.27 -15.68 -24.29
N LYS A 52 -54.32 -14.88 -24.04
CA LYS A 52 -54.18 -13.42 -23.85
C LYS A 52 -53.92 -12.97 -22.42
N VAL A 53 -54.17 -13.80 -21.40
CA VAL A 53 -54.05 -13.37 -20.00
C VAL A 53 -53.01 -14.18 -19.23
N ALA A 54 -53.05 -15.50 -19.30
CA ALA A 54 -52.17 -16.34 -18.48
C ALA A 54 -50.75 -16.41 -19.03
N LEU A 55 -50.59 -16.64 -20.34
CA LEU A 55 -49.28 -16.66 -21.01
C LEU A 55 -48.49 -15.35 -20.84
N PRO A 56 -49.07 -14.15 -21.09
CA PRO A 56 -48.31 -12.92 -20.93
C PRO A 56 -47.95 -12.63 -19.47
N ARG A 57 -48.79 -13.02 -18.50
CA ARG A 57 -48.46 -12.89 -17.07
C ARG A 57 -47.28 -13.77 -16.65
N ILE A 58 -47.19 -14.99 -17.17
CA ILE A 58 -46.05 -15.89 -16.89
C ILE A 58 -44.80 -15.36 -17.60
N GLY A 59 -44.94 -14.89 -18.84
CA GLY A 59 -43.86 -14.26 -19.60
C GLY A 59 -43.27 -13.04 -18.87
N SER A 60 -44.11 -12.14 -18.37
CA SER A 60 -43.64 -10.93 -17.67
C SER A 60 -42.86 -11.26 -16.38
N ILE A 61 -43.27 -12.28 -15.63
CA ILE A 61 -42.56 -12.70 -14.41
C ILE A 61 -41.19 -13.29 -14.76
N LEU A 62 -41.11 -14.07 -15.84
CA LEU A 62 -39.86 -14.67 -16.28
C LEU A 62 -38.89 -13.59 -16.77
N GLU A 63 -39.39 -12.62 -17.53
CA GLU A 63 -38.61 -11.48 -18.01
C GLU A 63 -38.12 -10.59 -16.86
N GLU A 64 -38.96 -10.33 -15.86
CA GLU A 64 -38.57 -9.57 -14.65
C GLU A 64 -37.45 -10.28 -13.87
N ARG A 65 -37.56 -11.60 -13.69
CA ARG A 65 -36.50 -12.39 -13.04
C ARG A 65 -35.21 -12.37 -13.85
N GLN A 66 -35.29 -12.58 -15.15
CA GLN A 66 -34.14 -12.56 -16.03
C GLN A 66 -33.46 -11.18 -16.01
N GLY A 67 -34.23 -10.11 -16.13
CA GLY A 67 -33.72 -8.74 -16.06
C GLY A 67 -33.08 -8.39 -14.72
N THR A 68 -33.64 -8.91 -13.61
CA THR A 68 -33.04 -8.74 -12.27
C THR A 68 -31.69 -9.47 -12.17
N ILE A 69 -31.60 -10.70 -12.67
CA ILE A 69 -30.36 -11.49 -12.68
C ILE A 69 -29.31 -10.79 -13.55
N ASP A 70 -29.67 -10.36 -14.75
CA ASP A 70 -28.76 -9.69 -15.68
C ASP A 70 -28.26 -8.36 -15.09
N THR A 71 -29.14 -7.59 -14.45
CA THR A 71 -28.76 -6.35 -13.76
C THR A 71 -27.83 -6.63 -12.59
N ALA A 72 -28.09 -7.67 -11.79
CA ALA A 72 -27.24 -8.06 -10.67
C ALA A 72 -25.86 -8.53 -11.15
N LEU A 73 -25.80 -9.32 -12.22
CA LEU A 73 -24.55 -9.77 -12.84
C LEU A 73 -23.76 -8.59 -13.42
N ALA A 74 -24.43 -7.66 -14.11
CA ALA A 74 -23.79 -6.46 -14.64
C ALA A 74 -23.24 -5.56 -13.52
N ALA A 75 -24.01 -5.38 -12.44
CA ALA A 75 -23.56 -4.63 -11.27
C ALA A 75 -22.37 -5.29 -10.58
N ALA A 76 -22.40 -6.62 -10.40
CA ALA A 76 -21.31 -7.38 -9.82
C ALA A 76 -20.04 -7.32 -10.67
N SER A 77 -20.16 -7.51 -11.99
CA SER A 77 -19.04 -7.37 -12.93
C SER A 77 -18.45 -5.96 -12.90
N LYS A 78 -19.29 -4.92 -12.90
CA LYS A 78 -18.82 -3.53 -12.80
C LYS A 78 -18.11 -3.27 -11.47
N ALA A 79 -18.64 -3.77 -10.35
CA ALA A 79 -18.00 -3.65 -9.04
C ALA A 79 -16.64 -4.37 -9.00
N GLN A 80 -16.56 -5.57 -9.59
CA GLN A 80 -15.31 -6.31 -9.72
C GLN A 80 -14.28 -5.53 -10.53
N THR A 81 -14.64 -5.04 -11.73
CA THR A 81 -13.71 -4.26 -12.57
C THR A 81 -13.26 -2.97 -11.89
N ALA A 82 -14.14 -2.29 -11.15
CA ALA A 82 -13.78 -1.10 -10.38
C ALA A 82 -12.78 -1.45 -9.26
N ALA A 83 -13.02 -2.53 -8.51
CA ALA A 83 -12.12 -3.00 -7.46
C ALA A 83 -10.75 -3.43 -8.01
N GLU A 84 -10.71 -4.12 -9.15
CA GLU A 84 -9.46 -4.50 -9.83
C GLU A 84 -8.68 -3.26 -10.31
N ALA A 85 -9.37 -2.26 -10.85
CA ALA A 85 -8.74 -1.00 -11.27
C ALA A 85 -8.16 -0.22 -10.08
N GLU A 86 -8.89 -0.14 -8.96
CA GLU A 86 -8.40 0.49 -7.73
C GLU A 86 -7.24 -0.28 -7.11
N ALA A 87 -7.30 -1.61 -7.09
CA ALA A 87 -6.22 -2.46 -6.61
C ALA A 87 -4.94 -2.26 -7.44
N ALA A 88 -5.06 -2.21 -8.77
CA ALA A 88 -3.93 -1.94 -9.66
C ALA A 88 -3.35 -0.52 -9.43
N ALA A 89 -4.21 0.48 -9.22
CA ALA A 89 -3.77 1.84 -8.92
C ALA A 89 -3.05 1.93 -7.56
N LEU A 90 -3.54 1.23 -6.53
CA LEU A 90 -2.91 1.13 -5.22
C LEU A 90 -1.55 0.43 -5.31
N GLU A 91 -1.46 -0.69 -6.02
CA GLU A 91 -0.20 -1.39 -6.23
C GLU A 91 0.84 -0.49 -6.92
N GLN A 92 0.44 0.21 -7.98
CA GLN A 92 1.31 1.19 -8.64
C GLN A 92 1.73 2.34 -7.71
N ALA A 93 0.82 2.83 -6.88
CA ALA A 93 1.12 3.88 -5.91
C ALA A 93 2.12 3.40 -4.85
N LEU A 94 1.98 2.17 -4.36
CA LEU A 94 2.92 1.56 -3.42
C LEU A 94 4.31 1.36 -4.04
N VAL A 95 4.38 0.85 -5.27
CA VAL A 95 5.65 0.69 -5.99
C VAL A 95 6.32 2.05 -6.18
N LYS A 96 5.59 3.06 -6.66
CA LYS A 96 6.12 4.44 -6.81
C LYS A 96 6.59 5.02 -5.48
N ALA A 97 5.82 4.87 -4.40
CA ALA A 97 6.20 5.36 -3.08
C ALA A 97 7.49 4.68 -2.59
N LYS A 98 7.62 3.37 -2.76
CA LYS A 98 8.83 2.62 -2.38
C LYS A 98 10.04 3.05 -3.20
N THR A 99 9.90 3.18 -4.52
CA THR A 99 10.98 3.67 -5.40
C THR A 99 11.40 5.08 -5.02
N ASN A 100 10.46 5.99 -4.78
CA ASN A 100 10.76 7.35 -4.36
C ASN A 100 11.46 7.39 -3.00
N ALA A 101 11.00 6.60 -2.02
CA ALA A 101 11.66 6.51 -0.72
C ALA A 101 13.10 5.99 -0.83
N GLN A 102 13.33 4.96 -1.65
CA GLN A 102 14.68 4.44 -1.93
C GLN A 102 15.57 5.48 -2.63
N ALA A 103 15.03 6.23 -3.59
CA ALA A 103 15.74 7.30 -4.27
C ALA A 103 16.13 8.42 -3.29
N ILE A 104 15.20 8.88 -2.46
CA ILE A 104 15.45 9.90 -1.42
C ILE A 104 16.50 9.42 -0.43
N ALA A 105 16.41 8.17 0.03
CA ALA A 105 17.39 7.60 0.96
C ALA A 105 18.78 7.55 0.33
N SER A 106 18.89 7.10 -0.92
CA SER A 106 20.15 7.05 -1.67
C SER A 106 20.75 8.45 -1.88
N GLU A 107 19.92 9.42 -2.28
CA GLU A 107 20.34 10.81 -2.47
C GLU A 107 20.81 11.43 -1.15
N ALA A 108 20.06 11.24 -0.05
CA ALA A 108 20.44 11.74 1.27
C ALA A 108 21.75 11.13 1.76
N SER A 109 21.95 9.81 1.59
CA SER A 109 23.22 9.15 1.92
C SER A 109 24.38 9.69 1.08
N ALA A 110 24.19 9.88 -0.23
CA ALA A 110 25.21 10.42 -1.11
C ALA A 110 25.56 11.88 -0.76
N LYS A 111 24.56 12.71 -0.45
CA LYS A 111 24.77 14.09 -0.01
C LYS A 111 25.49 14.15 1.34
N SER A 112 25.06 13.34 2.31
CA SER A 112 25.70 13.23 3.63
C SER A 112 27.17 12.81 3.51
N ALA A 113 27.47 11.79 2.69
CA ALA A 113 28.84 11.36 2.44
C ALA A 113 29.72 12.50 1.86
N LYS A 114 29.20 13.25 0.86
CA LYS A 114 29.90 14.41 0.30
C LYS A 114 30.14 15.52 1.33
N GLU A 115 29.15 15.82 2.17
CA GLU A 115 29.28 16.84 3.21
C GLU A 115 30.29 16.41 4.29
N ILE A 116 30.30 15.12 4.66
CA ILE A 116 31.26 14.55 5.60
C ILE A 116 32.68 14.65 5.04
N ASP A 117 32.90 14.25 3.79
CA ASP A 117 34.22 14.35 3.15
C ASP A 117 34.70 15.81 3.06
N ALA A 118 33.81 16.72 2.65
CA ALA A 118 34.14 18.15 2.60
C ALA A 118 34.53 18.72 3.98
N LYS A 119 33.75 18.39 5.02
CA LYS A 119 34.07 18.79 6.40
C LYS A 119 35.36 18.15 6.90
N ARG A 120 35.59 16.88 6.58
CA ARG A 120 36.81 16.16 6.95
C ARG A 120 38.03 16.83 6.32
N HIS A 121 37.99 17.15 5.03
CA HIS A 121 39.06 17.88 4.36
C HIS A 121 39.31 19.27 4.96
N ALA A 122 38.25 20.00 5.29
CA ALA A 122 38.39 21.31 5.94
C ALA A 122 39.04 21.20 7.33
N VAL A 123 38.61 20.23 8.14
CA VAL A 123 39.18 19.98 9.48
C VAL A 123 40.63 19.51 9.38
N GLU A 124 40.95 18.63 8.44
CA GLU A 124 42.33 18.17 8.21
C GLU A 124 43.25 19.33 7.82
N SER A 125 42.79 20.22 6.95
CA SER A 125 43.54 21.42 6.55
C SER A 125 43.75 22.37 7.73
N ASP A 126 42.73 22.61 8.55
CA ASP A 126 42.82 23.46 9.75
C ASP A 126 43.77 22.85 10.80
N LEU A 127 43.69 21.52 11.00
CA LEU A 127 44.57 20.80 11.90
C LEU A 127 46.03 20.86 11.46
N SER A 128 46.28 20.64 10.17
CA SER A 128 47.63 20.76 9.58
C SER A 128 48.20 22.17 9.77
N ALA A 129 47.40 23.23 9.51
CA ALA A 129 47.82 24.61 9.74
C ALA A 129 48.15 24.88 11.22
N LYS A 130 47.33 24.38 12.14
CA LYS A 130 47.56 24.48 13.58
C LYS A 130 48.81 23.73 14.03
N MET A 131 49.09 22.55 13.46
CA MET A 131 50.32 21.81 13.75
C MET A 131 51.56 22.62 13.33
N VAL A 132 51.58 23.16 12.11
CA VAL A 132 52.69 23.99 11.63
C VAL A 132 52.89 25.23 12.51
N ALA A 133 51.79 25.91 12.90
CA ALA A 133 51.86 27.07 13.78
C ALA A 133 52.38 26.70 15.19
N ALA A 134 51.95 25.56 15.74
CA ALA A 134 52.42 25.06 17.02
C ALA A 134 53.91 24.67 16.96
N GLU A 135 54.36 24.00 15.91
CA GLU A 135 55.77 23.66 15.69
C GLU A 135 56.66 24.91 15.60
N ALA A 136 56.20 25.94 14.89
CA ALA A 136 56.89 27.22 14.82
C ALA A 136 56.98 27.91 16.19
N SER A 137 55.88 27.91 16.96
CA SER A 137 55.85 28.46 18.32
C SER A 137 56.77 27.71 19.28
N ILE A 138 56.79 26.37 19.23
CA ILE A 138 57.68 25.53 20.02
C ILE A 138 59.13 25.82 19.68
N THR A 139 59.47 25.92 18.39
CA THR A 139 60.83 26.22 17.93
C THR A 139 61.28 27.61 18.40
N ALA A 140 60.43 28.62 18.27
CA ALA A 140 60.71 29.98 18.72
C ALA A 140 60.89 30.05 20.25
N THR A 141 60.05 29.34 21.00
CA THR A 141 60.14 29.27 22.47
C THR A 141 61.41 28.54 22.91
N LYS A 142 61.76 27.44 22.23
CA LYS A 142 63.02 26.72 22.45
C LYS A 142 64.23 27.61 22.19
N ALA A 143 64.24 28.35 21.08
CA ALA A 143 65.33 29.28 20.75
C ALA A 143 65.48 30.37 21.83
N LYS A 144 64.37 30.98 22.27
CA LYS A 144 64.37 31.96 23.38
C LYS A 144 64.87 31.37 24.69
N ALA A 145 64.41 30.16 25.05
CA ALA A 145 64.84 29.49 26.28
C ALA A 145 66.36 29.19 26.25
N MET A 146 66.88 28.69 25.12
CA MET A 146 68.32 28.41 24.96
C MET A 146 69.18 29.69 24.99
N ALA A 147 68.68 30.80 24.41
CA ALA A 147 69.33 32.10 24.51
C ALA A 147 69.39 32.58 25.98
N ASN A 148 68.26 32.53 26.70
CA ASN A 148 68.23 32.90 28.12
C ASN A 148 69.19 32.06 28.98
N VAL A 149 69.28 30.74 28.73
CA VAL A 149 70.24 29.87 29.43
C VAL A 149 71.68 30.28 29.13
N THR A 150 71.98 30.63 27.87
CA THR A 150 73.30 31.11 27.45
C THR A 150 73.67 32.42 28.15
N ASP A 151 72.71 33.35 28.27
CA ASP A 151 72.93 34.63 28.95
C ASP A 151 73.13 34.45 30.45
N ILE A 152 72.32 33.61 31.11
CA ILE A 152 72.50 33.25 32.53
C ILE A 152 73.87 32.58 32.75
N ALA A 153 74.32 31.70 31.83
CA ALA A 153 75.62 31.06 31.93
C ALA A 153 76.78 32.06 31.80
N LYS A 154 76.69 33.04 30.89
CA LYS A 154 77.68 34.12 30.75
C LYS A 154 77.72 35.02 31.99
N GLU A 155 76.56 35.38 32.53
CA GLU A 155 76.41 36.16 33.76
C GLU A 155 77.06 35.44 34.95
N ALA A 156 76.71 34.15 35.14
CA ALA A 156 77.27 33.33 36.21
C ALA A 156 78.79 33.14 36.08
N ALA A 157 79.30 32.87 34.88
CA ALA A 157 80.73 32.75 34.62
C ALA A 157 81.48 34.07 34.90
N SER A 158 80.90 35.21 34.50
CA SER A 158 81.48 36.54 34.77
C SER A 158 81.55 36.83 36.27
N ALA A 159 80.46 36.54 37.01
CA ALA A 159 80.40 36.70 38.45
C ALA A 159 81.42 35.80 39.18
N MET A 160 81.63 34.56 38.72
CA MET A 160 82.66 33.67 39.27
C MET A 160 84.08 34.22 39.01
N ILE A 161 84.37 34.72 37.81
CA ILE A 161 85.69 35.29 37.46
C ILE A 161 85.97 36.55 38.28
N GLU A 162 84.98 37.43 38.45
CA GLU A 162 85.12 38.63 39.28
C GLU A 162 85.43 38.28 40.74
N ARG A 163 84.76 37.25 41.29
CA ARG A 163 85.02 36.74 42.64
C ARG A 163 86.43 36.14 42.79
N LEU A 164 86.99 35.55 41.74
CA LEU A 164 88.32 34.91 41.75
C LEU A 164 89.48 35.89 41.50
N THR A 165 89.27 36.89 40.65
CA THR A 165 90.34 37.80 40.17
C THR A 165 90.27 39.21 40.75
N GLY A 166 89.15 39.57 41.41
CA GLY A 166 88.94 40.89 42.02
C GLY A 166 88.71 42.03 41.02
N LYS A 167 88.63 41.74 39.71
CA LYS A 167 88.27 42.68 38.65
C LYS A 167 87.21 42.07 37.74
N ALA A 168 86.20 42.86 37.39
CA ALA A 168 85.17 42.44 36.45
C ALA A 168 85.77 42.20 35.05
N PRO A 169 85.57 41.03 34.44
CA PRO A 169 85.99 40.79 33.06
C PRO A 169 85.13 41.61 32.09
N THR A 170 85.73 42.14 31.02
CA THR A 170 84.98 42.89 30.00
C THR A 170 84.02 41.97 29.25
N ALA A 171 82.76 42.39 29.05
CA ALA A 171 81.71 41.62 28.38
C ALA A 171 82.13 41.04 27.01
N ALA A 172 82.98 41.77 26.26
CA ALA A 172 83.52 41.32 24.98
C ALA A 172 84.47 40.10 25.08
N ALA A 173 85.21 39.97 26.19
CA ALA A 173 86.13 38.86 26.42
C ALA A 173 85.38 37.58 26.82
N VAL A 174 84.35 37.71 27.67
CA VAL A 174 83.49 36.58 28.08
C VAL A 174 82.69 36.05 26.89
N GLY A 175 82.16 36.94 26.04
CA GLY A 175 81.49 36.55 24.79
C GLY A 175 82.41 35.75 23.85
N LYS A 176 83.63 36.24 23.59
CA LYS A 176 84.62 35.53 22.75
C LYS A 176 85.01 34.16 23.31
N ALA A 177 85.26 34.06 24.62
CA ALA A 177 85.66 32.81 25.25
C ALA A 177 84.51 31.79 25.29
N PHE A 178 83.27 32.24 25.51
CA PHE A 178 82.10 31.39 25.46
C PHE A 178 81.87 30.83 24.05
N SER A 179 81.94 31.65 23.00
CA SER A 179 81.81 31.20 21.60
C SER A 179 82.93 30.23 21.21
N ALA A 180 84.16 30.45 21.66
CA ALA A 180 85.28 29.52 21.41
C ALA A 180 85.12 28.17 22.15
N ALA A 181 84.41 28.13 23.27
CA ALA A 181 84.19 26.92 24.07
C ALA A 181 82.90 26.16 23.71
N SER A 182 81.87 26.85 23.20
CA SER A 182 80.57 26.24 22.85
C SER A 182 80.52 25.60 21.47
N GLY A 183 81.61 25.70 20.69
CA GLY A 183 81.83 24.87 19.50
C GLY A 183 80.85 25.17 18.37
N GLU A 184 81.08 26.27 17.68
CA GLU A 184 80.88 26.37 16.23
C GLU A 184 82.25 26.53 15.57
#